data_AF-A0A243RD15-F1
#
_entry.id   AF-A0A243RD15-F1
#
_cell.length_a   1.000
_cell.length_b   1.000
_cell.length_c   1.000
_cell.angle_alpha   90.00
_cell.angle_beta   90.00
_cell.angle_gamma   90.00
#
_symmetry.space_group_name_H-M   'P 1'
#
loop_
_entity.id
_entity.type
_entity.pdbx_description
1 polymer ?
#
loop_
_entity_poly.entity_id
_entity_poly.type
_entity_poly.pdbx_seq_one_letter_code
_entity_poly.pdbx_strand_id
1 'polypeptide(L)'
;MVTVLALTACTSGTSSDPVVGSATAGGVVGTAGGGGTSAPSSGTPTPTGLTPEAYRAELDKARGPIREALKKLDATGGKGLDERLEKTVASMEEAVARLEALMPPPEVRTAHGAYAGALRRLVAALSAAQEDVRAQEVCTGPAVLTGVQEAGQLSPVRESGNALADLGDYRADVVPVKVGKERSRRLSNGKYINSEGRPGRAYLELKNGNSRDAVVVLVRGKKKAIRVYVRKKSKFRIQGVRDGNYKVYYTLGTDWDSKDRSFTRSCDFEQFGKSVRFRTVRTSTQIRWTDWTITLNAVKGGTVRPKRIKPGEFPG
;
A
#
# COMPACT_ATOMS: atom_id res chain seq x y z
N MET A 1 -28.24 -25.43 8.67
CA MET A 1 -28.20 -25.88 7.27
C MET A 1 -26.87 -25.48 6.68
N VAL A 2 -25.96 -26.44 6.54
CA VAL A 2 -24.61 -26.26 6.00
C VAL A 2 -24.53 -27.22 4.82
N THR A 3 -24.23 -26.71 3.62
CA THR A 3 -24.11 -27.51 2.41
C THR A 3 -22.65 -27.51 1.97
N VAL A 4 -22.00 -28.65 2.14
CA VAL A 4 -20.66 -28.98 1.62
C VAL A 4 -20.85 -29.67 0.28
N LEU A 5 -20.09 -29.27 -0.74
CA LEU A 5 -20.06 -29.91 -2.06
C LEU A 5 -18.64 -30.40 -2.35
N ALA A 6 -18.53 -31.71 -2.58
CA ALA A 6 -17.33 -32.41 -3.04
C ALA A 6 -17.72 -33.26 -4.27
N LEU A 7 -16.89 -33.24 -5.32
CA LEU A 7 -16.87 -34.20 -6.44
C LEU A 7 -15.43 -34.28 -6.96
N THR A 8 -14.67 -35.34 -6.69
CA THR A 8 -14.51 -36.64 -7.41
C THR A 8 -13.90 -36.55 -8.81
N ALA A 9 -12.72 -37.16 -8.92
CA ALA A 9 -11.93 -37.39 -10.12
C ALA A 9 -12.35 -38.67 -10.86
N CYS A 10 -12.12 -38.71 -12.17
CA CYS A 10 -12.13 -39.93 -12.98
C CYS A 10 -10.90 -39.95 -13.91
N THR A 11 -10.20 -41.08 -13.92
CA THR A 11 -9.06 -41.42 -14.79
C THR A 11 -9.44 -42.62 -15.62
N SER A 12 -9.13 -42.66 -16.93
CA SER A 12 -8.68 -43.85 -17.69
C SER A 12 -8.65 -43.59 -19.20
N GLY A 13 -7.68 -44.19 -19.91
CA GLY A 13 -7.73 -44.38 -21.36
C GLY A 13 -6.37 -44.33 -22.08
N THR A 14 -5.66 -45.46 -22.11
CA THR A 14 -4.46 -45.71 -22.94
C THR A 14 -4.88 -46.23 -24.32
N SER A 15 -4.22 -45.79 -25.41
CA SER A 15 -4.19 -46.52 -26.69
C SER A 15 -2.92 -46.15 -27.46
N SER A 16 -2.27 -47.18 -27.98
CA SER A 16 -0.96 -47.26 -28.62
C SER A 16 -1.09 -47.39 -30.14
N ASP A 17 -0.13 -46.84 -30.90
CA ASP A 17 0.03 -47.07 -32.35
C ASP A 17 1.48 -47.50 -32.70
N PRO A 18 1.69 -48.19 -33.85
CA PRO A 18 2.74 -49.21 -33.99
C PRO A 18 4.03 -48.78 -34.71
N VAL A 19 4.97 -49.72 -34.63
CA VAL A 19 6.36 -49.77 -35.11
C VAL A 19 6.49 -49.85 -36.65
N VAL A 20 7.51 -49.18 -37.20
CA VAL A 20 8.17 -49.56 -38.47
C VAL A 20 9.68 -49.57 -38.22
N GLY A 21 10.33 -50.72 -38.46
CA GLY A 21 11.77 -50.91 -38.25
C GLY A 21 12.59 -50.96 -39.55
N SER A 22 13.92 -51.06 -39.40
CA SER A 22 14.76 -51.93 -40.22
C SER A 22 16.09 -52.29 -39.51
N ALA A 23 16.55 -53.51 -39.84
CA ALA A 23 17.67 -54.37 -39.41
C ALA A 23 19.09 -53.72 -39.38
N THR A 24 20.21 -54.26 -38.87
CA THR A 24 20.76 -55.46 -38.16
C THR A 24 22.20 -55.02 -37.72
N ALA A 25 22.97 -55.61 -36.80
CA ALA A 25 23.54 -56.97 -36.78
C ALA A 25 24.30 -57.17 -35.45
N GLY A 26 24.42 -58.44 -35.02
CA GLY A 26 25.08 -58.84 -33.79
C GLY A 26 26.56 -59.22 -33.92
N GLY A 27 27.20 -59.34 -32.76
CA GLY A 27 28.47 -60.02 -32.56
C GLY A 27 28.76 -60.13 -31.06
N VAL A 28 28.84 -61.37 -30.54
CA VAL A 28 29.29 -61.68 -29.18
C VAL A 28 30.41 -62.72 -29.30
N VAL A 29 31.63 -62.38 -28.89
CA VAL A 29 32.72 -63.26 -28.41
C VAL A 29 33.73 -62.30 -27.73
N GLY A 30 34.41 -62.52 -26.61
CA GLY A 30 34.57 -63.62 -25.66
C GLY A 30 35.45 -63.11 -24.49
N THR A 31 35.70 -64.01 -23.55
CA THR A 31 36.05 -63.80 -22.13
C THR A 31 37.52 -63.45 -21.82
N ALA A 32 37.70 -62.91 -20.60
CA ALA A 32 38.77 -63.16 -19.62
C ALA A 32 39.96 -62.18 -19.54
N GLY A 33 40.16 -61.66 -18.32
CA GLY A 33 41.51 -61.59 -17.74
C GLY A 33 41.98 -60.22 -17.24
N GLY A 34 41.80 -59.99 -15.94
CA GLY A 34 42.89 -59.50 -15.09
C GLY A 34 43.11 -57.99 -14.95
N GLY A 35 43.39 -57.60 -13.71
CA GLY A 35 44.19 -56.41 -13.41
C GLY A 35 43.38 -55.23 -12.91
N GLY A 36 43.11 -55.19 -11.61
CA GLY A 36 42.64 -53.99 -10.95
C GLY A 36 43.68 -52.87 -11.05
N THR A 37 43.22 -51.71 -11.47
CA THR A 37 43.79 -50.43 -11.05
C THR A 37 42.60 -49.51 -10.83
N SER A 38 42.28 -49.24 -9.57
CA SER A 38 41.27 -48.27 -9.17
C SER A 38 41.64 -46.91 -9.75
N ALA A 39 40.87 -46.43 -10.71
CA ALA A 39 40.89 -45.02 -11.08
C ALA A 39 40.40 -44.22 -9.86
N PRO A 40 41.10 -43.14 -9.45
CA PRO A 40 40.57 -42.28 -8.40
C PRO A 40 39.25 -41.72 -8.92
N SER A 41 38.18 -41.93 -8.15
CA SER A 41 36.93 -41.22 -8.35
C SER A 41 37.25 -39.73 -8.27
N SER A 42 37.25 -39.06 -9.43
CA SER A 42 37.18 -37.62 -9.51
C SER A 42 35.84 -37.23 -8.90
N GLY A 43 35.81 -37.04 -7.58
CA GLY A 43 34.67 -36.49 -6.88
C GLY A 43 34.33 -35.18 -7.57
N THR A 44 33.17 -35.13 -8.21
CA THR A 44 32.62 -33.87 -8.70
C THR A 44 32.57 -32.94 -7.49
N PRO A 45 33.24 -31.77 -7.52
CA PRO A 45 33.18 -30.86 -6.39
C PRO A 45 31.70 -30.58 -6.14
N THR A 46 31.21 -31.00 -4.98
CA THR A 46 29.87 -30.63 -4.54
C THR A 46 29.84 -29.11 -4.58
N PRO A 47 28.84 -28.47 -5.21
CA PRO A 47 28.82 -27.02 -5.36
C PRO A 47 29.03 -26.38 -3.99
N THR A 48 30.21 -25.80 -3.80
CA THR A 48 30.60 -25.18 -2.54
C THR A 48 29.75 -23.93 -2.40
N GLY A 49 28.94 -23.87 -1.34
CA GLY A 49 28.16 -22.68 -1.04
C GLY A 49 29.06 -21.44 -0.94
N LEU A 50 28.44 -20.26 -1.01
CA LEU A 50 29.12 -19.00 -0.76
C LEU A 50 29.92 -19.05 0.54
N THR A 51 31.06 -18.38 0.59
CA THR A 51 31.75 -18.15 1.86
C THR A 51 30.88 -17.27 2.77
N PRO A 52 31.06 -17.34 4.11
CA PRO A 52 30.36 -16.44 5.04
C PRO A 52 30.49 -14.95 4.65
N GLU A 53 31.67 -14.50 4.24
CA GLU A 53 31.93 -13.11 3.84
C GLU A 53 31.19 -12.73 2.56
N ALA A 54 31.21 -13.61 1.56
CA ALA A 54 30.48 -13.40 0.31
C ALA A 54 28.97 -13.36 0.56
N TYR A 55 28.46 -14.23 1.42
CA TYR A 55 27.05 -14.26 1.78
C TYR A 55 26.61 -13.00 2.55
N ARG A 56 27.42 -12.50 3.50
CA ARG A 56 27.16 -11.20 4.16
C ARG A 56 27.06 -10.05 3.15
N ALA A 57 27.99 -9.99 2.20
CA ALA A 57 27.97 -8.96 1.16
C ALA A 57 26.71 -9.04 0.28
N GLU A 58 26.24 -10.24 -0.05
CA GLU A 58 24.99 -10.42 -0.81
C GLU A 58 23.75 -10.01 -0.01
N LEU A 59 23.69 -10.33 1.29
CA LEU A 59 22.62 -9.87 2.19
C LEU A 59 22.58 -8.34 2.29
N ASP A 60 23.73 -7.68 2.46
CA ASP A 60 23.79 -6.23 2.54
C ASP A 60 23.32 -5.54 1.24
N LYS A 61 23.68 -6.10 0.08
CA LYS A 61 23.21 -5.58 -1.22
C LYS A 61 21.70 -5.74 -1.40
N ALA A 62 21.09 -6.80 -0.86
CA ALA A 62 19.63 -6.97 -0.88
C ALA A 62 18.92 -6.08 0.15
N ARG A 63 19.53 -5.87 1.31
CA ARG A 63 18.96 -5.14 2.45
C ARG A 63 18.73 -3.66 2.15
N GLY A 64 19.69 -2.99 1.53
CA GLY A 64 19.62 -1.54 1.25
C GLY A 64 18.37 -1.12 0.46
N PRO A 65 18.12 -1.70 -0.73
CA PRO A 65 16.94 -1.42 -1.54
C PRO A 65 15.62 -1.65 -0.81
N ILE A 66 15.47 -2.77 -0.09
CA ILE A 66 14.24 -3.09 0.65
C ILE A 66 13.96 -2.03 1.72
N ARG A 67 14.98 -1.67 2.52
CA ARG A 67 14.83 -0.64 3.57
C ARG A 67 14.40 0.70 3.00
N GLU A 68 15.05 1.13 1.92
CA GLU A 68 14.72 2.40 1.27
C GLU A 68 13.32 2.38 0.64
N ALA A 69 12.91 1.26 0.05
CA ALA A 69 11.57 1.08 -0.49
C ALA A 69 10.48 1.18 0.60
N LEU A 70 10.67 0.50 1.74
CA LEU A 70 9.73 0.54 2.88
C LEU A 70 9.71 1.92 3.56
N LYS A 71 10.86 2.58 3.69
CA LYS A 71 10.96 3.95 4.24
C LYS A 71 10.26 4.97 3.34
N LYS A 72 10.43 4.85 2.02
CA LYS A 72 9.74 5.73 1.05
C LYS A 72 8.23 5.47 1.05
N LEU A 73 7.82 4.21 1.21
CA LEU A 73 6.40 3.87 1.38
C LEU A 73 5.85 4.54 2.64
N ASP A 74 6.47 4.36 3.80
CA ASP A 74 6.06 4.99 5.06
C ASP A 74 5.95 6.53 4.97
N ALA A 75 6.82 7.18 4.19
CA ALA A 75 6.77 8.62 4.00
C ALA A 75 5.70 9.11 3.00
N THR A 76 4.97 8.21 2.35
CA THR A 76 4.06 8.56 1.25
C THR A 76 2.63 8.76 1.75
N GLY A 77 2.09 9.98 1.57
CA GLY A 77 0.68 10.28 1.78
C GLY A 77 -0.20 9.80 0.61
N GLY A 78 -1.46 10.23 0.56
CA GLY A 78 -2.41 9.70 -0.45
C GLY A 78 -2.10 10.02 -1.91
N LYS A 79 -1.32 11.06 -2.22
CA LYS A 79 -0.91 11.35 -3.60
C LYS A 79 0.26 10.46 -4.00
N GLY A 80 0.06 9.63 -5.03
CA GLY A 80 1.10 8.74 -5.57
C GLY A 80 1.34 7.47 -4.73
N LEU A 81 0.43 7.14 -3.81
CA LEU A 81 0.56 5.96 -2.95
C LEU A 81 0.56 4.64 -3.74
N ASP A 82 -0.34 4.48 -4.71
CA ASP A 82 -0.45 3.29 -5.57
C ASP A 82 0.88 3.04 -6.33
N GLU A 83 1.37 4.06 -7.04
CA GLU A 83 2.66 4.00 -7.74
C GLU A 83 3.85 3.73 -6.79
N ARG A 84 3.83 4.33 -5.59
CA ARG A 84 4.87 4.05 -4.59
C ARG A 84 4.83 2.60 -4.13
N LEU A 85 3.64 2.08 -3.83
CA LEU A 85 3.45 0.72 -3.35
C LEU A 85 3.87 -0.30 -4.42
N GLU A 86 3.50 -0.07 -5.68
CA GLU A 86 3.96 -0.86 -6.84
C GLU A 86 5.48 -0.89 -6.95
N LYS A 87 6.14 0.27 -6.86
CA LYS A 87 7.61 0.36 -6.86
C LYS A 87 8.24 -0.37 -5.67
N THR A 88 7.59 -0.34 -4.50
CA THR A 88 8.07 -1.04 -3.31
C THR A 88 7.94 -2.55 -3.47
N VAL A 89 6.82 -3.04 -4.00
CA VAL A 89 6.61 -4.46 -4.32
C VAL A 89 7.68 -4.95 -5.31
N ALA A 90 7.84 -4.28 -6.45
CA ALA A 90 8.82 -4.67 -7.48
C ALA A 90 10.26 -4.71 -6.94
N SER A 91 10.66 -3.70 -6.15
CA SER A 91 12.00 -3.67 -5.54
C SER A 91 12.22 -4.81 -4.55
N MET A 92 11.18 -5.24 -3.84
CA MET A 92 11.27 -6.36 -2.90
C MET A 92 11.25 -7.70 -3.63
N GLU A 93 10.49 -7.85 -4.70
CA GLU A 93 10.49 -9.05 -5.56
C GLU A 93 11.87 -9.31 -6.16
N GLU A 94 12.52 -8.29 -6.70
CA GLU A 94 13.89 -8.40 -7.24
C GLU A 94 14.89 -8.85 -6.15
N ALA A 95 14.79 -8.24 -4.96
CA ALA A 95 15.67 -8.59 -3.84
C ALA A 95 15.42 -10.02 -3.34
N VAL A 96 14.16 -10.46 -3.26
CA VAL A 96 13.79 -11.84 -2.88
C VAL A 96 14.29 -12.83 -3.91
N ALA A 97 14.09 -12.58 -5.20
CA ALA A 97 14.56 -13.45 -6.28
C ALA A 97 16.09 -13.61 -6.24
N ARG A 98 16.82 -12.51 -6.00
CA ARG A 98 18.28 -12.56 -5.84
C ARG A 98 18.68 -13.41 -4.65
N LEU A 99 18.03 -13.21 -3.50
CA LEU A 99 18.32 -13.97 -2.28
C LEU A 99 18.09 -15.46 -2.50
N GLU A 100 16.99 -15.84 -3.16
CA GLU A 100 16.63 -17.24 -3.41
C GLU A 100 17.55 -17.95 -4.40
N ALA A 101 18.23 -17.21 -5.26
CA ALA A 101 19.25 -17.75 -6.15
C ALA A 101 20.59 -18.03 -5.44
N LEU A 102 20.78 -17.59 -4.20
CA LEU A 102 22.02 -17.80 -3.46
C LEU A 102 22.11 -19.23 -2.93
N MET A 103 23.33 -19.77 -2.94
CA MET A 103 23.67 -20.97 -2.17
C MET A 103 24.43 -20.55 -0.92
N PRO A 104 23.75 -20.30 0.21
CA PRO A 104 24.43 -19.81 1.41
C PRO A 104 25.27 -20.93 2.07
N PRO A 105 26.18 -20.56 3.00
CA PRO A 105 26.93 -21.53 3.78
C PRO A 105 26.01 -22.59 4.43
N PRO A 106 26.41 -23.87 4.48
CA PRO A 106 25.56 -24.96 4.99
C PRO A 106 24.90 -24.68 6.34
N GLU A 107 25.61 -24.02 7.25
CA GLU A 107 25.19 -23.66 8.60
C GLU A 107 24.00 -22.69 8.65
N VAL A 108 23.79 -21.87 7.61
CA VAL A 108 22.72 -20.86 7.57
C VAL A 108 21.64 -21.15 6.52
N ARG A 109 21.73 -22.24 5.76
CA ARG A 109 20.76 -22.57 4.68
C ARG A 109 19.30 -22.56 5.14
N THR A 110 19.02 -23.16 6.29
CA THR A 110 17.66 -23.21 6.85
C THR A 110 17.17 -21.82 7.26
N ALA A 111 18.00 -21.05 7.96
CA ALA A 111 17.66 -19.68 8.39
C ALA A 111 17.47 -18.74 7.19
N HIS A 112 18.30 -18.88 6.16
CA HIS A 112 18.17 -18.16 4.90
C HIS A 112 16.85 -18.46 4.19
N GLY A 113 16.50 -19.74 4.05
CA GLY A 113 15.24 -20.14 3.43
C GLY A 113 14.02 -19.60 4.19
N ALA A 114 14.07 -19.62 5.53
CA ALA A 114 13.03 -19.03 6.37
C ALA A 114 12.90 -17.51 6.16
N TYR A 115 14.03 -16.80 6.05
CA TYR A 115 14.08 -15.36 5.80
C TYR A 115 13.55 -14.99 4.41
N ALA A 116 14.02 -15.64 3.34
CA ALA A 116 13.52 -15.44 1.98
C ALA A 116 12.01 -15.75 1.89
N GLY A 117 11.57 -16.84 2.55
CA GLY A 117 10.15 -17.18 2.67
C GLY A 117 9.32 -16.12 3.40
N ALA A 118 9.85 -15.52 4.47
CA ALA A 118 9.18 -14.44 5.19
C ALA A 118 9.08 -13.17 4.33
N LEU A 119 10.14 -12.81 3.60
CA LEU A 119 10.12 -11.68 2.66
C LEU A 119 9.11 -11.89 1.53
N ARG A 120 9.02 -13.10 0.96
CA ARG A 120 8.03 -13.42 -0.08
C ARG A 120 6.60 -13.24 0.45
N ARG A 121 6.30 -13.66 1.68
CA ARG A 121 4.99 -13.43 2.30
C ARG A 121 4.70 -11.95 2.53
N LEU A 122 5.70 -11.17 2.93
CA LEU A 122 5.58 -9.72 3.04
C LEU A 122 5.30 -9.05 1.69
N VAL A 123 5.99 -9.46 0.62
CA VAL A 123 5.71 -9.01 -0.75
C VAL A 123 4.25 -9.28 -1.11
N ALA A 124 3.78 -10.52 -0.92
CA ALA A 124 2.39 -10.88 -1.22
C ALA A 124 1.37 -10.02 -0.45
N ALA A 125 1.65 -9.70 0.81
CA ALA A 125 0.79 -8.84 1.62
C ALA A 125 0.78 -7.38 1.13
N LEU A 126 1.93 -6.85 0.69
CA LEU A 126 2.02 -5.51 0.10
C LEU A 126 1.31 -5.45 -1.26
N SER A 127 1.41 -6.51 -2.08
CA SER A 127 0.68 -6.63 -3.33
C SER A 127 -0.83 -6.68 -3.09
N ALA A 128 -1.31 -7.46 -2.11
CA ALA A 128 -2.72 -7.49 -1.75
C ALA A 128 -3.24 -6.11 -1.30
N ALA A 129 -2.42 -5.33 -0.58
CA ALA A 129 -2.78 -3.98 -0.16
C ALA A 129 -2.94 -2.98 -1.33
N GLN A 130 -2.49 -3.30 -2.54
CA GLN A 130 -2.71 -2.45 -3.72
C GLN A 130 -4.20 -2.31 -4.03
N GLU A 131 -4.98 -3.38 -3.86
CA GLU A 131 -6.42 -3.34 -4.05
C GLU A 131 -7.10 -2.42 -3.03
N ASP A 132 -6.69 -2.47 -1.76
CA ASP A 132 -7.19 -1.57 -0.72
C ASP A 132 -6.82 -0.11 -0.98
N VAL A 133 -5.64 0.15 -1.52
CA VAL A 133 -5.21 1.50 -1.93
C VAL A 133 -6.04 2.01 -3.10
N ARG A 134 -6.31 1.17 -4.10
CA ARG A 134 -7.14 1.51 -5.28
C ARG A 134 -8.60 1.72 -4.90
N ALA A 135 -9.11 0.91 -3.97
CA ALA A 135 -10.44 1.05 -3.36
C ALA A 135 -10.53 2.24 -2.39
N GLN A 136 -9.38 2.83 -2.02
CA GLN A 136 -9.25 3.92 -1.06
C GLN A 136 -9.65 3.55 0.37
N GLU A 137 -9.60 2.26 0.72
CA GLU A 137 -9.75 1.79 2.10
C GLU A 137 -8.51 2.12 2.94
N VAL A 138 -7.34 2.12 2.29
CA VAL A 138 -6.07 2.60 2.85
C VAL A 138 -5.55 3.76 2.02
N CYS A 139 -5.20 4.86 2.68
CA CYS A 139 -4.95 6.14 2.01
C CYS A 139 -3.56 6.73 2.26
N THR A 140 -2.75 6.10 3.11
CA THR A 140 -1.36 6.53 3.37
C THR A 140 -0.45 5.31 3.53
N GLY A 141 0.82 5.47 3.22
CA GLY A 141 1.84 4.44 3.38
C GLY A 141 1.99 3.92 4.81
N PRO A 142 1.95 4.76 5.86
CA PRO A 142 1.91 4.28 7.24
C PRO A 142 0.71 3.37 7.54
N ALA A 143 -0.45 3.64 6.93
CA ALA A 143 -1.63 2.79 7.09
C ALA A 143 -1.50 1.46 6.34
N VAL A 144 -0.86 1.44 5.16
CA VAL A 144 -0.49 0.19 4.47
C VAL A 144 0.38 -0.67 5.40
N LEU A 145 1.44 -0.09 5.94
CA LEU A 145 2.35 -0.83 6.83
C LEU A 145 1.68 -1.29 8.12
N THR A 146 0.74 -0.50 8.65
CA THR A 146 -0.09 -0.88 9.81
C THR A 146 -0.95 -2.10 9.49
N GLY A 147 -1.63 -2.11 8.34
CA GLY A 147 -2.43 -3.26 7.91
C GLY A 147 -1.59 -4.54 7.73
N VAL A 148 -0.41 -4.42 7.11
CA VAL A 148 0.53 -5.54 6.97
C VAL A 148 1.07 -6.05 8.31
N GLN A 149 1.31 -5.15 9.27
CA GLN A 149 1.68 -5.52 10.64
C GLN A 149 0.55 -6.24 11.36
N GLU A 150 -0.69 -5.80 11.21
CA GLU A 150 -1.88 -6.42 11.82
C GLU A 150 -2.19 -7.78 11.22
N ALA A 151 -1.90 -7.98 9.93
CA ALA A 151 -1.91 -9.29 9.27
C ALA A 151 -0.74 -10.20 9.71
N GLY A 152 0.13 -9.73 10.62
CA GLY A 152 1.22 -10.52 11.19
C GLY A 152 2.39 -10.76 10.25
N GLN A 153 2.52 -10.01 9.15
CA GLN A 153 3.52 -10.31 8.11
C GLN A 153 4.89 -9.65 8.35
N LEU A 154 4.98 -8.66 9.24
CA LEU A 154 6.26 -8.02 9.58
C LEU A 154 7.05 -8.76 10.67
N SER A 155 6.38 -9.44 11.61
CA SER A 155 7.08 -10.16 12.70
C SER A 155 7.94 -11.32 12.18
N PRO A 156 7.45 -12.19 11.27
CA PRO A 156 8.27 -13.28 10.72
C PRO A 156 9.53 -12.79 10.00
N VAL A 157 9.49 -11.64 9.34
CA VAL A 157 10.66 -11.04 8.67
C VAL A 157 11.70 -10.60 9.71
N ARG A 158 11.26 -9.98 10.82
CA ARG A 158 12.16 -9.57 11.91
C ARG A 158 12.77 -10.78 12.62
N GLU A 159 11.94 -11.79 12.93
CA GLU A 159 12.37 -13.01 13.62
C GLU A 159 13.37 -13.80 12.79
N SER A 160 13.08 -14.05 11.51
CA SER A 160 14.00 -14.77 10.62
C SER A 160 15.27 -13.98 10.33
N GLY A 161 15.20 -12.65 10.25
CA GLY A 161 16.38 -11.79 10.13
C GLY A 161 17.28 -11.83 11.38
N ASN A 162 16.68 -11.85 12.58
CA ASN A 162 17.43 -12.00 13.82
C ASN A 162 18.07 -13.40 13.94
N ALA A 163 17.35 -14.45 13.55
CA ALA A 163 17.89 -15.81 13.53
C ALA A 163 19.11 -15.93 12.58
N LEU A 164 19.12 -15.21 11.46
CA LEU A 164 20.32 -15.08 10.62
C LEU A 164 21.44 -14.34 11.34
N ALA A 165 21.14 -13.21 12.00
CA ALA A 165 22.15 -12.44 12.72
C ALA A 165 22.82 -13.27 13.84
N ASP A 166 22.05 -14.06 14.59
CA ASP A 166 22.54 -14.89 15.69
C ASP A 166 23.51 -16.02 15.24
N LEU A 167 23.46 -16.41 13.96
CA LEU A 167 24.30 -17.48 13.39
C LEU A 167 25.65 -17.00 12.84
N GLY A 168 25.95 -15.69 12.84
CA GLY A 168 27.23 -15.19 12.34
C GLY A 168 27.25 -13.73 11.90
N ASP A 169 26.48 -12.87 12.57
CA ASP A 169 26.32 -11.44 12.30
C ASP A 169 25.81 -11.12 10.89
N TYR A 170 25.02 -12.02 10.30
CA TYR A 170 24.39 -11.82 9.01
C TYR A 170 23.27 -10.77 9.09
N ARG A 171 23.58 -9.52 8.72
CA ARG A 171 22.62 -8.40 8.80
C ARG A 171 21.46 -8.57 7.83
N ALA A 172 20.28 -8.86 8.38
CA ALA A 172 19.04 -9.05 7.62
C ALA A 172 17.89 -8.15 8.12
N ASP A 173 18.20 -7.08 8.86
CA ASP A 173 17.19 -6.13 9.32
C ASP A 173 16.72 -5.24 8.16
N VAL A 174 15.51 -5.47 7.65
CA VAL A 174 14.96 -4.73 6.49
C VAL A 174 13.78 -3.82 6.78
N VAL A 175 13.20 -3.86 7.99
CA VAL A 175 12.05 -3.02 8.35
C VAL A 175 12.54 -1.83 9.18
N PRO A 176 12.90 -0.67 8.55
CA PRO A 176 13.53 0.44 9.26
C PRO A 176 12.54 1.30 10.05
N VAL A 177 11.24 1.09 9.85
CA VAL A 177 10.19 1.95 10.40
C VAL A 177 9.47 1.30 11.56
N LYS A 178 9.18 2.11 12.59
CA LYS A 178 8.35 1.70 13.71
C LYS A 178 6.89 1.79 13.31
N VAL A 179 6.31 0.64 12.97
CA VAL A 179 4.89 0.55 12.63
C VAL A 179 4.05 0.66 13.89
N GLY A 180 3.10 1.59 13.88
CA GLY A 180 2.13 1.78 14.96
C GLY A 180 1.00 0.76 14.90
N LYS A 181 0.16 0.74 15.93
CA LYS A 181 -1.16 0.10 15.88
C LYS A 181 -2.15 1.01 15.16
N GLU A 182 -3.22 0.45 14.62
CA GLU A 182 -4.35 1.24 14.13
C GLU A 182 -4.84 2.24 15.19
N ARG A 183 -5.20 3.44 14.74
CA ARG A 183 -5.76 4.50 15.57
C ARG A 183 -7.04 5.05 14.95
N SER A 184 -7.79 5.81 15.75
CA SER A 184 -9.01 6.51 15.35
C SER A 184 -8.93 8.01 15.69
N ARG A 185 -7.84 8.66 15.28
CA ARG A 185 -7.57 10.08 15.56
C ARG A 185 -8.60 10.99 14.87
N ARG A 186 -8.90 12.14 15.49
CA ARG A 186 -9.80 13.15 14.92
C ARG A 186 -9.54 14.54 15.50
N LEU A 187 -9.83 15.58 14.73
CA LEU A 187 -9.81 16.95 15.21
C LEU A 187 -11.13 17.33 15.89
N SER A 188 -11.17 18.47 16.58
CA SER A 188 -12.43 19.06 17.03
C SER A 188 -13.30 19.48 15.83
N ASN A 189 -14.62 19.39 15.99
CA ASN A 189 -15.55 19.86 14.96
C ASN A 189 -15.35 21.37 14.73
N GLY A 190 -15.25 21.79 13.47
CA GLY A 190 -15.01 23.20 13.12
C GLY A 190 -13.55 23.64 13.23
N LYS A 191 -12.61 22.73 13.48
CA LYS A 191 -11.18 23.08 13.50
C LYS A 191 -10.74 23.58 12.14
N TYR A 192 -10.30 24.83 12.07
CA TYR A 192 -9.62 25.35 10.90
C TYR A 192 -8.23 24.72 10.79
N ILE A 193 -7.97 24.06 9.66
CA ILE A 193 -6.64 23.54 9.28
C ILE A 193 -5.85 24.65 8.58
N ASN A 194 -6.56 25.45 7.77
CA ASN A 194 -6.04 26.68 7.17
C ASN A 194 -7.20 27.68 7.03
N SER A 195 -6.90 28.98 7.15
CA SER A 195 -7.86 30.00 6.75
C SER A 195 -7.19 31.32 6.42
N GLU A 196 -7.66 31.96 5.36
CA GLU A 196 -7.44 33.37 5.12
C GLU A 196 -8.20 34.23 6.15
N GLY A 197 -7.89 35.53 6.19
CA GLY A 197 -8.69 36.50 6.93
C GLY A 197 -10.13 36.55 6.41
N ARG A 198 -11.10 36.61 7.33
CA ARG A 198 -12.54 36.49 7.06
C ARG A 198 -13.32 37.76 7.48
N PRO A 199 -13.08 38.94 6.85
CA PRO A 199 -13.78 40.19 7.18
C PRO A 199 -15.16 40.33 6.50
N GLY A 200 -15.63 39.28 5.80
CA GLY A 200 -16.92 39.33 5.11
C GLY A 200 -18.10 39.36 6.08
N ARG A 201 -19.31 39.51 5.54
CA ARG A 201 -20.56 39.47 6.32
C ARG A 201 -21.28 38.13 6.23
N ALA A 202 -21.03 37.40 5.16
CA ALA A 202 -21.72 36.15 4.90
C ALA A 202 -21.14 34.99 5.71
N TYR A 203 -21.94 33.93 5.84
CA TYR A 203 -21.52 32.66 6.40
C TYR A 203 -21.74 31.50 5.43
N LEU A 204 -20.95 30.45 5.63
CA LEU A 204 -21.16 29.14 5.02
C LEU A 204 -21.45 28.11 6.11
N GLU A 205 -22.64 27.52 6.08
CA GLU A 205 -22.97 26.38 6.92
C GLU A 205 -22.63 25.06 6.19
N LEU A 206 -21.81 24.23 6.84
CA LEU A 206 -21.43 22.91 6.38
C LEU A 206 -22.17 21.88 7.22
N LYS A 207 -22.82 20.91 6.56
CA LYS A 207 -23.53 19.80 7.20
C LYS A 207 -22.93 18.48 6.74
N ASN A 208 -22.22 17.79 7.62
CA ASN A 208 -21.72 16.46 7.35
C ASN A 208 -22.70 15.41 7.88
N GLY A 209 -23.60 14.92 7.03
CA GLY A 209 -24.52 13.84 7.37
C GLY A 209 -23.95 12.43 7.18
N ASN A 210 -22.68 12.28 6.82
CA ASN A 210 -22.07 10.96 6.59
C ASN A 210 -21.73 10.24 7.90
N SER A 211 -21.35 8.96 7.78
CA SER A 211 -20.78 8.14 8.85
C SER A 211 -19.28 8.43 9.11
N ARG A 212 -18.64 9.22 8.25
CA ARG A 212 -17.21 9.55 8.27
C ARG A 212 -16.98 11.05 8.53
N ASP A 213 -15.83 11.37 9.11
CA ASP A 213 -15.42 12.76 9.30
C ASP A 213 -15.06 13.37 7.94
N ALA A 214 -15.08 14.70 7.84
CA ALA A 214 -14.85 15.43 6.60
C ALA A 214 -13.82 16.54 6.76
N VAL A 215 -13.08 16.82 5.70
CA VAL A 215 -12.34 18.07 5.53
C VAL A 215 -12.83 18.78 4.29
N VAL A 216 -13.30 20.01 4.47
CA VAL A 216 -13.80 20.87 3.40
C VAL A 216 -12.75 21.90 3.03
N VAL A 217 -12.49 22.06 1.74
CA VAL A 217 -11.58 23.05 1.16
C VAL A 217 -12.38 24.00 0.27
N LEU A 218 -12.32 25.30 0.59
CA LEU A 218 -12.84 26.38 -0.23
C LEU A 218 -11.69 26.99 -1.05
N VAL A 219 -11.82 26.96 -2.37
CA VAL A 219 -10.84 27.51 -3.31
C VAL A 219 -11.41 28.75 -3.98
N ARG A 220 -10.76 29.90 -3.80
CA ARG A 220 -11.11 31.18 -4.43
C ARG A 220 -10.05 31.55 -5.46
N GLY A 221 -10.42 31.55 -6.73
CA GLY A 221 -9.45 31.64 -7.83
C GLY A 221 -8.49 30.44 -7.80
N LYS A 222 -7.20 30.70 -7.58
CA LYS A 222 -6.16 29.66 -7.40
C LYS A 222 -5.77 29.42 -5.92
N LYS A 223 -6.34 30.17 -4.97
CA LYS A 223 -5.95 30.12 -3.56
C LYS A 223 -6.85 29.19 -2.75
N LYS A 224 -6.25 28.30 -1.93
CA LYS A 224 -6.93 27.51 -0.90
C LYS A 224 -7.31 28.44 0.27
N ALA A 225 -8.45 29.12 0.13
CA ALA A 225 -8.89 30.18 1.03
C ALA A 225 -9.19 29.65 2.44
N ILE A 226 -9.94 28.56 2.56
CA ILE A 226 -10.34 28.00 3.86
C ILE A 226 -10.27 26.48 3.79
N ARG A 227 -9.73 25.86 4.82
CA ARG A 227 -9.74 24.41 5.02
C ARG A 227 -10.21 24.11 6.45
N VAL A 228 -11.31 23.39 6.59
CA VAL A 228 -11.94 23.15 7.89
C VAL A 228 -12.32 21.67 8.06
N TYR A 229 -12.16 21.19 9.28
CA TYR A 229 -12.57 19.85 9.69
C TYR A 229 -14.00 19.84 10.21
N VAL A 230 -14.82 18.92 9.73
CA VAL A 230 -16.23 18.77 10.15
C VAL A 230 -16.47 17.31 10.52
N ARG A 231 -16.83 17.06 11.77
CA ARG A 231 -17.05 15.70 12.26
C ARG A 231 -18.26 15.05 11.58
N LYS A 232 -18.30 13.72 11.57
CA LYS A 232 -19.46 12.93 11.16
C LYS A 232 -20.70 13.37 11.91
N LYS A 233 -21.85 13.31 11.24
CA LYS A 233 -23.18 13.70 11.79
C LYS A 233 -23.20 15.08 12.47
N SER A 234 -22.33 16.00 12.04
CA SER A 234 -22.15 17.31 12.65
C SER A 234 -22.33 18.43 11.65
N LYS A 235 -22.54 19.65 12.16
CA LYS A 235 -22.56 20.87 11.36
C LYS A 235 -21.53 21.87 11.88
N PHE A 236 -21.08 22.76 11.01
CA PHE A 236 -20.21 23.86 11.38
C PHE A 236 -20.49 25.08 10.51
N ARG A 237 -20.41 26.28 11.10
CA ARG A 237 -20.64 27.54 10.39
C ARG A 237 -19.35 28.33 10.30
N ILE A 238 -18.88 28.54 9.08
CA ILE A 238 -17.77 29.44 8.78
C ILE A 238 -18.34 30.86 8.72
N GLN A 239 -17.94 31.71 9.67
CA GLN A 239 -18.34 33.11 9.73
C GLN A 239 -17.36 33.99 8.94
N GLY A 240 -17.89 35.09 8.41
CA GLY A 240 -17.09 36.17 7.80
C GLY A 240 -16.54 35.86 6.41
N VAL A 241 -17.20 34.97 5.66
CA VAL A 241 -16.75 34.56 4.33
C VAL A 241 -16.71 35.77 3.40
N ARG A 242 -15.55 36.01 2.78
CA ARG A 242 -15.35 37.14 1.86
C ARG A 242 -16.18 36.95 0.60
N ASP A 243 -16.66 38.06 0.04
CA ASP A 243 -17.25 38.07 -1.28
C ASP A 243 -16.30 37.45 -2.32
N GLY A 244 -16.89 36.69 -3.25
CA GLY A 244 -16.15 35.97 -4.27
C GLY A 244 -16.83 34.68 -4.69
N ASN A 245 -16.28 34.04 -5.72
CA ASN A 245 -16.73 32.75 -6.21
C ASN A 245 -15.78 31.65 -5.71
N TYR A 246 -16.34 30.61 -5.10
CA TYR A 246 -15.57 29.54 -4.47
C TYR A 246 -15.91 28.20 -5.11
N LYS A 247 -14.89 27.44 -5.49
CA LYS A 247 -15.03 26.01 -5.72
C LYS A 247 -14.92 25.30 -4.37
N VAL A 248 -15.81 24.36 -4.10
CA VAL A 248 -15.84 23.61 -2.84
C VAL A 248 -15.43 22.18 -3.12
N TYR A 249 -14.47 21.69 -2.36
CA TYR A 249 -14.01 20.32 -2.36
C TYR A 249 -14.15 19.75 -0.97
N TYR A 250 -14.39 18.47 -0.84
CA TYR A 250 -14.30 17.80 0.45
C TYR A 250 -13.71 16.40 0.32
N THR A 251 -13.04 15.98 1.38
CA THR A 251 -12.64 14.60 1.57
C THR A 251 -13.35 14.03 2.79
N LEU A 252 -13.81 12.79 2.68
CA LEU A 252 -14.36 12.01 3.77
C LEU A 252 -13.33 10.97 4.18
N GLY A 253 -13.27 10.62 5.46
CA GLY A 253 -12.41 9.52 5.90
C GLY A 253 -12.42 9.27 7.39
N THR A 254 -11.54 8.37 7.82
CA THR A 254 -11.32 8.00 9.22
C THR A 254 -9.83 8.12 9.58
N ASP A 255 -9.56 8.21 10.88
CA ASP A 255 -8.23 8.41 11.45
C ASP A 255 -7.45 9.58 10.81
N TRP A 256 -7.68 10.77 11.34
CA TRP A 256 -7.00 11.97 10.89
C TRP A 256 -5.51 11.96 11.28
N ASP A 257 -4.63 12.06 10.29
CA ASP A 257 -3.22 12.34 10.49
C ASP A 257 -2.94 13.84 10.43
N SER A 258 -2.52 14.43 11.56
CA SER A 258 -2.18 15.85 11.62
C SER A 258 -0.89 16.21 10.90
N LYS A 259 0.05 15.26 10.74
CA LYS A 259 1.33 15.47 10.05
C LYS A 259 1.10 15.58 8.55
N ASP A 260 0.40 14.59 7.98
CA ASP A 260 0.11 14.54 6.55
C ASP A 260 -1.12 15.36 6.17
N ARG A 261 -1.87 15.81 7.19
CA ARG A 261 -3.13 16.55 7.06
C ARG A 261 -4.11 15.82 6.14
N SER A 262 -4.26 14.52 6.33
CA SER A 262 -5.13 13.64 5.57
C SER A 262 -5.77 12.59 6.46
N PHE A 263 -6.83 11.96 5.96
CA PHE A 263 -7.31 10.71 6.54
C PHE A 263 -6.40 9.56 6.10
N THR A 264 -6.22 8.57 6.97
CA THR A 264 -5.40 7.40 6.66
C THR A 264 -6.20 6.25 6.07
N ARG A 265 -7.53 6.25 6.25
CA ARG A 265 -8.42 5.14 5.83
C ARG A 265 -9.79 5.58 5.34
N SER A 266 -10.38 4.73 4.48
CA SER A 266 -11.69 4.86 3.84
C SER A 266 -11.91 6.27 3.28
N CYS A 267 -11.03 6.72 2.39
CA CYS A 267 -10.98 8.10 1.92
C CYS A 267 -11.72 8.30 0.61
N ASP A 268 -12.66 9.23 0.59
CA ASP A 268 -13.28 9.71 -0.64
C ASP A 268 -12.91 11.16 -0.88
N PHE A 269 -12.81 11.54 -2.15
CA PHE A 269 -12.54 12.92 -2.57
C PHE A 269 -13.62 13.35 -3.55
N GLU A 270 -14.24 14.48 -3.25
CA GLU A 270 -15.37 14.99 -4.00
C GLU A 270 -15.22 16.49 -4.26
N GLN A 271 -15.62 16.91 -5.45
CA GLN A 271 -15.84 18.29 -5.79
C GLN A 271 -17.34 18.57 -5.78
N PHE A 272 -17.74 19.60 -5.04
CA PHE A 272 -19.11 20.11 -5.10
C PHE A 272 -19.37 20.68 -6.49
N GLY A 273 -20.38 20.14 -7.19
CA GLY A 273 -20.54 20.33 -8.63
C GLY A 273 -20.76 21.77 -9.11
N LYS A 274 -21.18 22.68 -8.23
CA LYS A 274 -21.35 24.11 -8.56
C LYS A 274 -20.48 24.98 -7.66
N SER A 275 -19.89 26.03 -8.23
CA SER A 275 -19.23 27.05 -7.42
C SER A 275 -20.25 27.86 -6.62
N VAL A 276 -19.82 28.34 -5.46
CA VAL A 276 -20.63 29.08 -4.50
C VAL A 276 -20.21 30.54 -4.51
N ARG A 277 -21.15 31.45 -4.83
CA ARG A 277 -20.87 32.88 -4.93
C ARG A 277 -21.39 33.63 -3.71
N PHE A 278 -20.46 34.23 -2.96
CA PHE A 278 -20.77 35.18 -1.89
C PHE A 278 -20.75 36.60 -2.45
N ARG A 279 -21.78 37.38 -2.15
CA ARG A 279 -21.90 38.78 -2.58
C ARG A 279 -22.56 39.60 -1.49
N THR A 280 -21.97 40.75 -1.18
CA THR A 280 -22.52 41.79 -0.33
C THR A 280 -22.90 42.98 -1.20
N VAL A 281 -24.14 43.44 -1.10
CA VAL A 281 -24.65 44.62 -1.81
C VAL A 281 -24.99 45.68 -0.78
N ARG A 282 -24.41 46.87 -0.97
CA ARG A 282 -24.73 48.05 -0.16
C ARG A 282 -25.59 48.98 -1.00
N THR A 283 -26.71 49.39 -0.43
CA THR A 283 -27.59 50.45 -0.95
C THR A 283 -27.58 51.61 0.04
N SER A 284 -28.23 52.72 -0.30
CA SER A 284 -28.35 53.88 0.59
C SER A 284 -29.03 53.56 1.92
N THR A 285 -29.89 52.53 1.96
CA THR A 285 -30.72 52.20 3.13
C THR A 285 -30.47 50.81 3.72
N GLN A 286 -29.81 49.90 2.98
CA GLN A 286 -29.64 48.51 3.42
C GLN A 286 -28.33 47.88 2.94
N ILE A 287 -27.77 47.01 3.79
CA ILE A 287 -26.71 46.06 3.41
C ILE A 287 -27.33 44.66 3.33
N ARG A 288 -27.23 44.01 2.16
CA ARG A 288 -27.66 42.62 1.94
C ARG A 288 -26.46 41.74 1.61
N TRP A 289 -26.48 40.47 2.02
CA TRP A 289 -25.45 39.50 1.65
C TRP A 289 -26.07 38.12 1.37
N THR A 290 -25.27 37.21 0.80
CA THR A 290 -25.69 35.85 0.45
C THR A 290 -25.02 34.82 1.35
N ASP A 291 -25.84 34.12 2.14
CA ASP A 291 -25.40 32.99 2.96
C ASP A 291 -25.64 31.66 2.24
N TRP A 292 -24.83 30.65 2.55
CA TRP A 292 -24.92 29.35 1.89
C TRP A 292 -24.97 28.21 2.92
N THR A 293 -25.66 27.13 2.54
CA THR A 293 -25.62 25.86 3.26
C THR A 293 -25.23 24.76 2.29
N ILE A 294 -24.22 23.97 2.64
CA ILE A 294 -23.76 22.82 1.87
C ILE A 294 -23.90 21.57 2.73
N THR A 295 -24.51 20.54 2.16
CA THR A 295 -24.59 19.21 2.75
C THR A 295 -23.57 18.31 2.05
N LEU A 296 -22.73 17.62 2.83
CA LEU A 296 -21.61 16.79 2.32
C LEU A 296 -22.04 15.35 2.01
N ASN A 297 -23.33 15.07 1.95
CA ASN A 297 -23.91 13.78 1.60
C ASN A 297 -24.99 13.99 0.55
N ALA A 298 -25.30 12.93 -0.21
CA ALA A 298 -26.45 12.95 -1.10
C ALA A 298 -27.73 13.24 -0.31
N VAL A 299 -28.55 14.15 -0.84
CA VAL A 299 -29.88 14.46 -0.31
C VAL A 299 -30.88 14.15 -1.42
N LYS A 300 -31.93 13.38 -1.11
CA LYS A 300 -33.01 13.08 -2.06
C LYS A 300 -33.63 14.41 -2.53
N GLY A 301 -33.69 14.63 -3.85
CA GLY A 301 -34.15 15.90 -4.43
C GLY A 301 -33.13 17.05 -4.39
N GLY A 302 -31.87 16.78 -4.05
CA GLY A 302 -30.81 17.80 -4.00
C GLY A 302 -30.47 18.40 -5.37
N THR A 303 -30.13 19.69 -5.38
CA THR A 303 -29.91 20.50 -6.61
C THR A 303 -28.51 20.33 -7.22
N VAL A 304 -27.60 19.62 -6.54
CA VAL A 304 -26.21 19.45 -6.95
C VAL A 304 -25.77 18.02 -6.70
N ARG A 305 -25.21 17.38 -7.74
CA ARG A 305 -24.51 16.10 -7.61
C ARG A 305 -23.01 16.39 -7.44
N PRO A 306 -22.37 15.93 -6.36
CA PRO A 306 -20.92 16.03 -6.23
C PRO A 306 -20.25 15.12 -7.28
N LYS A 307 -19.06 15.53 -7.73
CA LYS A 307 -18.22 14.77 -8.64
C LYS A 307 -17.11 14.10 -7.83
N ARG A 308 -16.98 12.77 -7.90
CA ARG A 308 -15.82 12.06 -7.36
C ARG A 308 -14.57 12.45 -8.15
N ILE A 309 -13.48 12.75 -7.45
CA ILE A 309 -12.20 13.15 -8.04
C ILE A 309 -11.07 12.27 -7.51
N LYS A 310 -9.97 12.21 -8.25
CA LYS A 310 -8.80 11.44 -7.81
C LYS A 310 -8.09 12.15 -6.64
N PRO A 311 -7.38 11.42 -5.76
CA PRO A 311 -6.60 12.04 -4.67
C PRO A 311 -5.64 13.15 -5.15
N GLY A 312 -5.00 12.95 -6.31
CA GLY A 312 -4.08 13.94 -6.91
C GLY A 312 -4.74 15.21 -7.45
N GLU A 313 -6.06 15.20 -7.67
CA GLU A 313 -6.86 16.36 -8.11
C GLU A 313 -7.45 17.14 -6.94
N PHE A 314 -7.49 16.54 -5.75
CA PHE A 314 -7.99 17.20 -4.56
C PHE A 314 -7.04 18.34 -4.16
N PRO A 315 -7.55 19.56 -3.89
CA PRO A 315 -6.73 20.66 -3.40
C PRO A 315 -6.41 20.48 -1.90
N GLY A 316 -5.78 19.36 -1.56
CA GLY A 316 -5.27 18.99 -0.24
C GLY A 316 -3.84 19.44 -0.08
#